data_AF-D8FCA5-F1
#
_entry.id   AF-D8FCA5-F1
#
_cell.length_a   1.000
_cell.length_b   1.000
_cell.length_c   1.000
_cell.angle_alpha   90.00
_cell.angle_beta   90.00
_cell.angle_gamma   90.00
#
_symmetry.space_group_name_H-M   'P 1'
#
loop_
_entity.id
_entity.type
_entity.pdbx_description
1 polymer ?
#
loop_
_entity_poly.entity_id
_entity_poly.type
_entity_poly.pdbx_seq_one_letter_code
_entity_poly.pdbx_strand_id
1 'polypeptide(L)'
;MRAEDKAIDPSKVKDIKRLLELIRLEEVVLLTAETALERLFPILKEATTQNNQTVSDTLFAILKGSTLSLVKRQISAERGLMDRVVPLYDKHYTQDDIRKLIEFYETPLGKKVSALRPQIAKESMVVAEEWINFLEPVLVQALAKRLDEEGYVIVKNPPSKSCSATQPLTG
;
A
#
# COMPACT_ATOMS: atom_id res chain seq x y z
N MET A 1 0.50 29.12 -19.31
CA MET A 1 1.98 29.15 -19.22
C MET A 1 2.44 27.83 -18.60
N ARG A 2 3.08 26.95 -19.39
CA ARG A 2 3.79 25.79 -18.83
C ARG A 2 5.01 26.33 -18.11
N ALA A 3 5.17 26.02 -16.82
CA ALA A 3 6.40 26.31 -16.10
C ALA A 3 7.57 25.71 -16.88
N GLU A 4 8.61 26.51 -17.10
CA GLU A 4 9.81 26.11 -17.79
C GLU A 4 10.39 24.87 -17.11
N ASP A 5 10.66 23.82 -17.90
CA ASP A 5 11.40 22.63 -17.50
C ASP A 5 12.85 23.05 -17.21
N LYS A 6 13.07 23.72 -16.08
CA LYS A 6 14.41 24.07 -15.65
C LYS A 6 15.06 22.76 -15.21
N ALA A 7 16.13 22.37 -15.92
CA ALA A 7 16.92 21.22 -15.53
C ALA A 7 17.34 21.35 -14.06
N ILE A 8 17.05 20.31 -13.28
CA ILE A 8 17.37 20.27 -11.85
C ILE A 8 18.90 20.29 -11.69
N ASP A 9 19.40 21.07 -10.72
CA ASP A 9 20.83 21.12 -10.40
C ASP A 9 21.37 19.69 -10.13
N PRO A 10 22.42 19.23 -10.83
CA PRO A 10 23.00 17.90 -10.63
C PRO A 10 23.44 17.60 -9.20
N SER A 11 23.93 18.61 -8.45
CA SER A 11 24.26 18.46 -7.03
C SER A 11 23.01 18.19 -6.21
N LYS A 12 21.91 18.90 -6.47
CA LYS A 12 20.65 18.69 -5.76
C LYS A 12 20.05 17.33 -6.10
N VAL A 13 20.15 16.87 -7.36
CA VAL A 13 19.74 15.51 -7.75
C VAL A 13 20.50 14.45 -6.96
N LYS A 14 21.83 14.59 -6.83
CA LYS A 14 22.66 13.67 -6.04
C LYS A 14 22.24 13.66 -4.56
N ASP A 15 22.03 14.83 -3.99
CA ASP A 15 21.61 14.98 -2.59
C ASP A 15 20.21 14.35 -2.36
N ILE A 16 19.25 14.59 -3.27
CA ILE A 16 17.92 13.97 -3.18
C ILE A 16 18.01 12.45 -3.27
N LYS A 17 18.77 11.90 -4.22
CA LYS A 17 18.96 10.43 -4.33
C LYS A 17 19.55 9.86 -3.04
N ARG A 18 20.53 10.53 -2.45
CA ARG A 18 21.10 10.16 -1.14
C ARG A 18 20.05 10.19 -0.03
N LEU A 19 19.21 11.21 0.02
CA LEU A 19 18.11 11.28 0.99
C LEU A 19 17.13 10.11 0.81
N LEU A 20 16.77 9.76 -0.43
CA LEU A 20 15.86 8.64 -0.74
C LEU A 20 16.42 7.28 -0.28
N GLU A 21 17.73 7.08 -0.37
CA GLU A 21 18.43 5.92 0.19
C GLU A 21 18.34 5.90 1.73
N LEU A 22 18.62 7.04 2.37
CA LEU A 22 18.63 7.18 3.82
C LEU A 22 17.24 6.97 4.45
N ILE A 23 16.17 7.43 3.78
CA ILE A 23 14.79 7.17 4.21
C ILE A 23 14.29 5.78 3.82
N ARG A 24 15.12 4.98 3.13
CA ARG A 24 14.86 3.59 2.72
C ARG A 24 13.66 3.43 1.78
N LEU A 25 13.51 4.33 0.79
CA LEU A 25 12.40 4.26 -0.17
C LEU A 25 12.32 2.91 -0.89
N GLU A 26 13.46 2.30 -1.26
CA GLU A 26 13.50 0.99 -1.93
C GLU A 26 12.78 -0.08 -1.11
N GLU A 27 13.04 -0.15 0.20
CA GLU A 27 12.43 -1.14 1.07
C GLU A 27 10.91 -0.97 1.18
N VAL A 28 10.44 0.27 1.29
CA VAL A 28 9.00 0.58 1.33
C VAL A 28 8.31 0.09 0.05
N VAL A 29 8.93 0.30 -1.10
CA VAL A 29 8.40 -0.12 -2.40
C VAL A 29 8.41 -1.64 -2.53
N LEU A 30 9.49 -2.30 -2.09
CA LEU A 30 9.57 -3.77 -2.08
C LEU A 30 8.54 -4.41 -1.16
N LEU A 31 8.32 -3.86 0.04
CA LEU A 31 7.28 -4.32 0.97
C LEU A 31 5.88 -4.17 0.35
N THR A 32 5.64 -3.07 -0.36
CA THR A 32 4.36 -2.82 -1.04
C THR A 32 4.16 -3.84 -2.18
N ALA A 33 5.19 -4.09 -2.98
CA ALA A 33 5.15 -5.08 -4.04
C ALA A 33 4.94 -6.50 -3.50
N GLU A 34 5.61 -6.85 -2.40
CA GLU A 34 5.45 -8.12 -1.70
C GLU A 34 4.00 -8.31 -1.21
N THR A 35 3.45 -7.30 -0.55
CA THR A 35 2.05 -7.32 -0.07
C THR A 35 1.06 -7.47 -1.24
N ALA A 36 1.31 -6.77 -2.36
CA ALA A 36 0.48 -6.89 -3.55
C ALA A 36 0.55 -8.32 -4.15
N LEU A 37 1.73 -8.91 -4.21
CA LEU A 37 1.93 -10.28 -4.68
C LEU A 37 1.22 -11.30 -3.79
N GLU A 38 1.27 -11.12 -2.48
CA GLU A 38 0.55 -11.98 -1.53
C GLU A 38 -0.97 -11.91 -1.70
N ARG A 39 -1.52 -10.74 -2.04
CA ARG A 39 -2.93 -10.58 -2.38
C ARG A 39 -3.31 -11.22 -3.72
N LEU A 40 -2.41 -11.21 -4.69
CA LEU A 40 -2.65 -11.79 -6.02
C LEU A 40 -2.58 -13.32 -6.01
N PHE A 41 -1.83 -13.92 -5.08
CA PHE A 41 -1.59 -15.36 -5.09
C PHE A 41 -2.86 -16.23 -5.00
N PRO A 42 -3.81 -15.98 -4.07
CA PRO A 42 -5.06 -16.74 -4.03
C PRO A 42 -5.84 -16.67 -5.35
N ILE A 43 -5.85 -15.48 -5.99
CA ILE A 43 -6.53 -15.25 -7.27
C ILE A 43 -5.88 -16.08 -8.38
N LEU A 44 -4.55 -16.08 -8.45
CA LEU A 44 -3.81 -16.89 -9.43
C LEU A 44 -4.05 -18.39 -9.21
N LYS A 45 -4.02 -18.84 -7.96
CA LYS A 45 -4.28 -20.24 -7.61
C LYS A 45 -5.67 -20.68 -8.06
N GLU A 46 -6.69 -19.89 -7.75
CA GLU A 46 -8.07 -20.15 -8.17
C GLU A 46 -8.22 -20.16 -9.70
N ALA A 47 -7.63 -19.18 -10.38
CA ALA A 47 -7.69 -19.06 -11.84
C ALA A 47 -7.03 -20.25 -12.57
N THR A 48 -5.93 -20.80 -12.05
CA THR A 48 -5.23 -21.91 -12.70
C THR A 48 -5.84 -23.27 -12.36
N THR A 49 -6.52 -23.40 -11.22
CA THR A 49 -7.28 -24.62 -10.87
C THR A 49 -8.36 -24.94 -11.90
N GLN A 50 -8.97 -23.94 -12.53
CA GLN A 50 -9.95 -24.13 -13.63
C GLN A 50 -9.36 -24.84 -14.87
N ASN A 51 -8.03 -24.82 -15.03
CA ASN A 51 -7.31 -25.45 -16.15
C ASN A 51 -6.57 -26.73 -15.74
N ASN A 52 -6.90 -27.33 -14.59
CA ASN A 52 -6.23 -28.52 -14.05
C ASN A 52 -4.72 -28.34 -13.78
N GLN A 53 -4.24 -27.09 -13.73
CA GLN A 53 -2.85 -26.75 -13.43
C GLN A 53 -2.84 -25.92 -12.14
N THR A 54 -2.51 -26.52 -11.00
CA THR A 54 -2.42 -25.76 -9.75
C THR A 54 -1.01 -25.20 -9.59
N VAL A 55 -0.89 -23.88 -9.35
CA VAL A 55 0.39 -23.28 -8.96
C VAL A 55 0.78 -23.84 -7.59
N SER A 56 1.90 -24.57 -7.54
CA SER A 56 2.45 -25.08 -6.28
C SER A 56 3.10 -23.96 -5.46
N ASP A 57 3.18 -24.15 -4.14
CA ASP A 57 3.82 -23.19 -3.24
C ASP A 57 5.29 -22.95 -3.60
N THR A 58 5.99 -23.99 -4.09
CA THR A 58 7.37 -23.88 -4.59
C THR A 58 7.47 -22.99 -5.83
N LEU A 59 6.57 -23.17 -6.80
CA LEU A 59 6.54 -22.33 -8.00
C LEU A 59 6.22 -20.88 -7.62
N PHE A 60 5.32 -20.67 -6.66
CA PHE A 60 5.01 -19.35 -6.15
C PHE A 60 6.22 -18.66 -5.51
N ALA A 61 6.97 -19.35 -4.64
CA ALA A 61 8.15 -18.78 -4.02
C ALA A 61 9.19 -18.32 -5.07
N ILE A 62 9.35 -19.09 -6.15
CA ILE A 62 10.21 -18.74 -7.29
C ILE A 62 9.68 -17.50 -8.02
N LEU A 63 8.38 -17.45 -8.32
CA LEU A 63 7.74 -16.31 -8.99
C LEU A 63 7.79 -15.04 -8.13
N LYS A 64 7.54 -15.15 -6.81
CA LYS A 64 7.66 -14.03 -5.86
C LYS A 64 9.09 -13.48 -5.88
N GLY A 65 10.09 -14.35 -5.74
CA GLY A 65 11.51 -13.94 -5.75
C GLY A 65 11.94 -13.28 -7.06
N SER A 66 11.58 -13.87 -8.21
CA SER A 66 11.93 -13.31 -9.52
C SER A 66 11.23 -11.98 -9.79
N THR A 67 9.97 -11.83 -9.37
CA THR A 67 9.19 -10.61 -9.52
C THR A 67 9.72 -9.50 -8.62
N LEU A 68 10.00 -9.78 -7.34
CA LEU A 68 10.60 -8.79 -6.44
C LEU A 68 11.99 -8.34 -6.92
N SER A 69 12.78 -9.26 -7.46
CA SER A 69 14.06 -8.94 -8.10
C SER A 69 13.88 -8.01 -9.32
N LEU A 70 12.85 -8.23 -10.13
CA LEU A 70 12.50 -7.32 -11.24
C LEU A 70 12.10 -5.94 -10.73
N VAL A 71 11.23 -5.86 -9.71
CA VAL A 71 10.84 -4.58 -9.09
C VAL A 71 12.07 -3.83 -8.59
N LYS A 72 12.96 -4.51 -7.86
CA LYS A 72 14.22 -3.92 -7.38
C LYS A 72 15.05 -3.32 -8.53
N ARG A 73 15.20 -4.04 -9.64
CA ARG A 73 15.91 -3.50 -10.82
C ARG A 73 15.23 -2.25 -11.38
N GLN A 74 13.91 -2.21 -11.43
CA GLN A 74 13.14 -1.07 -11.95
C GLN A 74 13.19 0.16 -11.04
N ILE A 75 13.48 0.01 -9.75
CA ILE A 75 13.69 1.15 -8.84
C ILE A 75 14.93 1.94 -9.25
N SER A 76 16.03 1.24 -9.52
CA SER A 76 17.35 1.83 -9.81
C SER A 76 17.68 1.95 -11.30
N ALA A 77 16.82 1.46 -12.19
CA ALA A 77 16.99 1.58 -13.64
C ALA A 77 17.02 3.05 -14.09
N GLU A 78 17.57 3.30 -15.28
CA GLU A 78 17.44 4.60 -15.95
C GLU A 78 15.95 4.91 -16.14
N ARG A 79 15.53 6.13 -15.76
CA ARG A 79 14.11 6.49 -15.71
C ARG A 79 13.31 5.51 -14.85
N GLY A 80 13.93 4.99 -13.79
CA GLY A 80 13.33 4.14 -12.77
C GLY A 80 12.51 4.94 -11.76
N LEU A 81 12.17 4.32 -10.63
CA LEU A 81 11.39 5.01 -9.60
C LEU A 81 12.16 6.21 -9.03
N MET A 82 13.46 6.06 -8.77
CA MET A 82 14.27 7.13 -8.19
C MET A 82 14.23 8.41 -9.04
N ASP A 83 14.38 8.28 -10.36
CA ASP A 83 14.35 9.42 -11.28
C ASP A 83 12.96 10.08 -11.36
N ARG A 84 11.88 9.33 -11.09
CA ARG A 84 10.51 9.88 -11.04
C ARG A 84 10.21 10.62 -9.73
N VAL A 85 10.86 10.22 -8.63
CA VAL A 85 10.63 10.82 -7.32
C VAL A 85 11.49 12.07 -7.11
N VAL A 86 12.66 12.15 -7.75
CA VAL A 86 13.56 13.31 -7.64
C VAL A 86 12.86 14.66 -7.90
N PRO A 87 12.07 14.84 -8.99
CA PRO A 87 11.37 16.11 -9.25
C PRO A 87 10.36 16.49 -8.17
N LEU A 88 9.79 15.51 -7.45
CA LEU A 88 8.86 15.78 -6.35
C LEU A 88 9.59 16.44 -5.18
N TYR A 89 10.76 15.94 -4.82
CA TYR A 89 11.57 16.54 -3.76
C TYR A 89 12.15 17.88 -4.18
N ASP A 90 12.59 18.01 -5.43
CA ASP A 90 13.10 19.28 -5.97
C ASP A 90 12.05 20.40 -5.88
N LYS A 91 10.79 20.07 -6.21
CA LYS A 91 9.65 21.00 -6.16
C LYS A 91 9.32 21.48 -4.74
N HIS A 92 9.50 20.64 -3.73
CA HIS A 92 9.01 20.89 -2.38
C HIS A 92 10.09 21.32 -1.38
N TYR A 93 11.36 21.05 -1.66
CA TYR A 93 12.46 21.33 -0.76
C TYR A 93 13.55 22.15 -1.44
N THR A 94 14.12 23.10 -0.70
CA THR A 94 15.35 23.77 -1.14
C THR A 94 16.54 22.82 -1.05
N GLN A 95 17.67 23.15 -1.68
CA GLN A 95 18.88 22.34 -1.54
C GLN A 95 19.38 22.28 -0.08
N ASP A 96 19.23 23.38 0.66
CA ASP A 96 19.59 23.45 2.08
C ASP A 96 18.71 22.52 2.94
N ASP A 97 17.40 22.49 2.68
CA ASP A 97 16.49 21.55 3.36
C ASP A 97 16.89 20.10 3.11
N ILE A 98 17.21 19.74 1.85
CA ILE A 98 17.65 18.39 1.50
C ILE A 98 18.93 18.03 2.27
N ARG A 99 19.91 18.92 2.35
CA ARG A 99 21.16 18.68 3.10
C ARG A 99 20.91 18.49 4.59
N LYS A 100 20.08 19.33 5.20
CA LYS A 100 19.69 19.20 6.62
C LYS A 100 18.96 17.89 6.90
N LEU A 101 18.09 17.44 5.98
CA LEU A 101 17.44 16.15 6.09
C LEU A 101 18.45 14.99 6.01
N ILE A 102 19.42 15.06 5.10
CA ILE A 102 20.52 14.09 5.02
C ILE A 102 21.29 14.04 6.34
N GLU A 103 21.73 15.20 6.85
CA GLU A 103 22.45 15.30 8.13
C GLU A 103 21.66 14.63 9.27
N PHE A 104 20.36 14.92 9.38
CA PHE A 104 19.50 14.28 10.38
C PHE A 104 19.44 12.77 10.20
N TYR A 105 19.15 12.27 8.99
CA TYR A 105 19.01 10.83 8.72
C TYR A 105 20.34 10.07 8.82
N GLU A 106 21.49 10.73 8.80
CA GLU A 106 22.80 10.12 9.05
C GLU A 106 23.11 9.92 10.54
N THR A 107 22.44 10.67 11.44
CA THR A 107 22.56 10.49 12.89
C THR A 107 22.07 9.10 13.35
N PRO A 108 22.52 8.61 14.52
CA PRO A 108 21.99 7.36 15.09
C PRO A 108 20.47 7.38 15.27
N LEU A 109 19.90 8.53 15.66
CA LEU A 109 18.45 8.69 15.81
C LEU A 109 17.74 8.66 14.45
N GLY A 110 18.22 9.40 13.46
CA GLY A 110 17.64 9.43 12.12
C GLY A 110 17.61 8.05 11.46
N LYS A 111 18.71 7.28 11.59
CA LYS A 111 18.77 5.89 11.14
C LYS A 111 17.76 5.01 11.88
N LYS A 112 17.63 5.16 13.20
CA LYS A 112 16.62 4.44 14.00
C LYS A 112 15.20 4.76 13.54
N VAL A 113 14.89 6.04 13.32
CA VAL A 113 13.59 6.47 12.79
C VAL A 113 13.32 5.82 11.44
N SER A 114 14.27 5.84 10.52
CA SER A 114 14.05 5.24 9.21
C SER A 114 13.89 3.72 9.24
N ALA A 115 14.59 3.04 10.16
CA ALA A 115 14.46 1.60 10.34
C ALA A 115 13.12 1.20 10.96
N LEU A 116 12.63 1.95 11.94
CA LEU A 116 11.41 1.61 12.69
C LEU A 116 10.12 2.07 12.02
N ARG A 117 10.19 3.07 11.12
CA ARG A 117 8.99 3.64 10.48
C ARG A 117 8.07 2.60 9.82
N PRO A 118 8.55 1.62 9.03
CA PRO A 118 7.68 0.62 8.43
C PRO A 118 7.02 -0.29 9.47
N GLN A 119 7.77 -0.66 10.52
CA GLN A 119 7.26 -1.50 11.61
C GLN A 119 6.17 -0.76 12.41
N ILE A 120 6.44 0.49 12.81
CA ILE A 120 5.46 1.33 13.52
C ILE A 120 4.21 1.53 12.66
N ALA A 121 4.36 1.74 11.35
CA ALA A 121 3.21 1.86 10.46
C ALA A 121 2.36 0.58 10.44
N LYS A 122 3.00 -0.60 10.38
CA LYS A 122 2.31 -1.89 10.45
C LYS A 122 1.57 -2.09 11.78
N GLU A 123 2.24 -1.81 12.90
CA GLU A 123 1.63 -1.90 14.23
C GLU A 123 0.47 -0.90 14.39
N SER A 124 0.62 0.32 13.85
CA SER A 124 -0.42 1.35 13.88
C SER A 124 -1.68 0.94 13.13
N MET A 125 -1.54 0.18 12.03
CA MET A 125 -2.70 -0.35 11.29
C MET A 125 -3.52 -1.33 12.15
N VAL A 126 -2.86 -2.19 12.93
CA VAL A 126 -3.54 -3.13 13.83
C VAL A 126 -4.31 -2.38 14.92
N VAL A 127 -3.67 -1.39 15.55
CA VAL A 127 -4.32 -0.54 16.56
C VAL A 127 -5.50 0.23 15.97
N ALA A 128 -5.38 0.74 14.74
CA ALA A 128 -6.47 1.44 14.07
C ALA A 128 -7.68 0.53 13.80
N GLU A 129 -7.44 -0.73 13.40
CA GLU A 129 -8.48 -1.73 13.19
C GLU A 129 -9.22 -2.06 14.49
N GLU A 130 -8.48 -2.30 15.59
CA GLU A 130 -9.05 -2.55 16.92
C GLU A 130 -9.93 -1.38 17.38
N TRP A 131 -9.48 -0.14 17.17
CA TRP A 131 -10.24 1.05 17.51
C TRP A 131 -11.54 1.17 16.67
N ILE A 132 -11.49 0.86 15.38
CA ILE A 132 -12.70 0.85 14.53
C ILE A 132 -13.70 -0.20 15.00
N ASN A 133 -13.24 -1.41 15.35
CA ASN A 133 -14.11 -2.47 15.86
C ASN A 133 -14.78 -2.05 17.19
N PHE A 134 -14.05 -1.35 18.06
CA PHE A 134 -14.61 -0.76 19.27
C PHE A 134 -15.65 0.33 18.97
N LEU A 135 -15.44 1.13 17.92
CA LEU A 135 -16.36 2.19 17.51
C LEU A 135 -17.60 1.69 16.75
N GLU A 136 -17.57 0.48 16.18
CA GLU A 136 -18.61 -0.06 15.31
C GLU A 136 -20.03 0.13 15.87
N PRO A 137 -20.34 -0.18 17.15
CA PRO A 137 -21.70 -0.02 17.67
C PRO A 137 -22.19 1.42 17.66
N VAL A 138 -21.29 2.36 17.95
CA VAL A 138 -21.59 3.80 17.97
C VAL A 138 -21.84 4.30 16.54
N LEU A 139 -21.03 3.86 15.58
CA LEU A 139 -21.19 4.21 14.17
C LEU A 139 -22.51 3.66 13.61
N VAL A 140 -22.83 2.40 13.90
CA VAL A 140 -24.09 1.76 13.49
C VAL A 140 -25.28 2.49 14.10
N GLN A 141 -25.24 2.85 15.38
CA GLN A 141 -26.32 3.58 16.04
C GLN A 141 -26.53 4.97 15.42
N ALA A 142 -25.44 5.71 15.15
CA ALA A 142 -25.50 7.04 14.55
C ALA A 142 -26.09 6.98 13.13
N LEU A 143 -25.65 6.01 12.32
CA LEU A 143 -26.18 5.78 10.97
C LEU A 143 -27.66 5.37 11.02
N ALA A 144 -28.03 4.51 11.97
CA ALA A 144 -29.41 4.07 12.12
C ALA A 144 -30.36 5.22 12.47
N LYS A 145 -29.95 6.09 13.39
CA LYS A 145 -30.71 7.28 13.75
C LYS A 145 -30.90 8.22 12.55
N ARG A 146 -29.83 8.46 11.78
CA ARG A 146 -29.87 9.32 10.59
C ARG A 146 -30.85 8.77 9.54
N LEU A 147 -30.83 7.46 9.32
CA LEU A 147 -31.71 6.81 8.34
C LEU A 147 -33.19 6.88 8.77
N ASP A 148 -33.48 6.72 10.06
CA ASP A 148 -34.82 6.88 10.61
C ASP A 148 -35.35 8.33 10.43
N GLU A 149 -34.51 9.33 10.68
CA GLU A 149 -34.83 10.75 10.45
C GLU A 149 -35.16 11.07 8.98
N GLU A 150 -34.54 10.35 8.04
CA GLU A 150 -34.78 10.47 6.59
C GLU A 150 -35.92 9.56 6.08
N GLY A 151 -36.62 8.86 6.98
CA GLY A 151 -37.78 8.01 6.66
C GLY A 151 -37.45 6.59 6.17
N TYR A 152 -36.20 6.14 6.31
CA TYR A 152 -35.80 4.77 6.00
C TYR A 152 -36.01 3.84 7.20
N VAL A 153 -36.77 2.75 6.99
CA VAL A 153 -36.98 1.72 8.02
C VAL A 153 -35.80 0.74 8.02
N ILE A 154 -35.01 0.73 9.10
CA ILE A 154 -33.97 -0.30 9.28
C ILE A 154 -34.57 -1.54 9.91
N VAL A 155 -34.73 -2.60 9.12
CA VAL A 155 -35.10 -3.93 9.63
C VAL A 155 -33.88 -4.54 10.32
N LYS A 156 -33.93 -4.65 11.66
CA LYS A 156 -32.94 -5.46 12.40
C LYS A 156 -33.21 -6.95 12.15
N ASN A 157 -32.17 -7.67 11.71
CA ASN A 157 -32.16 -9.06 11.24
C ASN A 157 -32.90 -9.32 9.90
N PRO A 158 -32.20 -9.35 8.75
CA PRO A 158 -32.76 -10.03 7.58
C PRO A 158 -32.95 -11.53 7.93
N PRO A 159 -34.03 -12.18 7.47
CA PRO A 159 -34.20 -13.60 7.71
C PRO A 159 -33.01 -14.36 7.14
N SER A 160 -32.26 -15.03 8.01
CA SER A 160 -31.26 -16.02 7.64
C SER A 160 -32.00 -17.18 6.97
N LYS A 161 -32.20 -17.10 5.66
CA LYS A 161 -32.70 -18.23 4.87
C LYS A 161 -31.85 -18.38 3.63
N SER A 162 -30.93 -19.33 3.74
CA SER A 162 -30.78 -20.43 2.78
C SER A 162 -31.93 -20.46 1.76
N CYS A 163 -31.68 -20.00 0.54
CA CYS A 163 -32.56 -20.31 -0.58
C CYS A 163 -32.14 -21.68 -1.13
N SER A 164 -32.51 -22.72 -0.40
CA SER A 164 -32.61 -24.09 -0.88
C SER A 164 -34.07 -24.51 -0.72
N ALA A 165 -34.82 -24.54 -1.82
CA ALA A 165 -35.96 -25.45 -2.06
C ALA A 165 -36.73 -25.04 -3.33
N THR A 166 -36.42 -25.73 -4.43
CA THR A 166 -37.35 -26.63 -5.14
C THR A 166 -38.86 -26.28 -5.16
N GLN A 167 -39.33 -25.82 -6.34
CA GLN A 167 -40.56 -26.17 -7.09
C GLN A 167 -41.98 -25.86 -6.49
N PRO A 168 -43.08 -25.78 -7.29
CA PRO A 168 -43.40 -26.62 -8.46
C PRO A 168 -43.96 -25.94 -9.72
N LEU A 169 -44.01 -26.77 -10.78
CA LEU A 169 -44.73 -26.60 -12.04
C LEU A 169 -46.24 -26.37 -11.82
N THR A 170 -46.85 -25.49 -12.63
CA THR A 170 -48.19 -25.56 -13.26
C THR A 170 -48.57 -24.16 -13.75
N GLY A 171 -49.09 -23.94 -14.97
CA GLY A 171 -49.48 -24.86 -16.04
C GLY A 171 -49.62 -24.15 -17.38
#